data_AF-A0A7J8LEZ5-F1
#
_entry.id   AF-A0A7J8LEZ5-F1
#
_cell.length_a   1.000
_cell.length_b   1.000
_cell.length_c   1.000
_cell.angle_alpha   90.00
_cell.angle_beta   90.00
_cell.angle_gamma   90.00
#
_symmetry.space_group_name_H-M   'P 1'
#
loop_
_entity.id
_entity.type
_entity.pdbx_description
1 polymer ?
#
loop_
_entity_poly.entity_id
_entity_poly.type
_entity_poly.pdbx_seq_one_letter_code
_entity_poly.pdbx_strand_id
1 'polypeptide(L)'
;MESASRKPSGRCQLVLSVRDYHLAYLEELEPTIFQGLSWSSDEVTKASPCWAKYYVSVLGLHVTKFSGLDFVLFSLDGWVYLNTDGSVKSLDMFAAAGRLLRDHNGDWIVGFTRYLGNCEVIDSELWGILHGLQIALDRSFQKVIIQTDNLEAVDLIHERVYECSNFALVRRILSFLKLSSHWNLQHIPREDNRIADKIVKLRQGREPGLLLDDKNYVMSFINI
;
A
#
# COMPACT_ATOMS: atom_id res chain seq x y z
N MET A 1 -31.74 -58.26 -13.12
CA MET A 1 -31.61 -57.33 -11.98
C MET A 1 -30.13 -57.03 -11.80
N GLU A 2 -29.69 -55.98 -12.50
CA GLU A 2 -28.52 -55.14 -12.21
C GLU A 2 -28.48 -54.73 -10.74
N SER A 3 -27.36 -54.33 -10.12
CA SER A 3 -25.99 -54.07 -10.53
C SER A 3 -25.13 -53.94 -9.27
N ALA A 4 -23.84 -54.23 -9.39
CA ALA A 4 -22.83 -53.93 -8.39
C ALA A 4 -22.62 -52.41 -8.28
N SER A 5 -22.74 -51.84 -7.07
CA SER A 5 -22.45 -50.43 -6.79
C SER A 5 -21.05 -50.27 -6.20
N ARG A 6 -20.21 -49.54 -6.92
CA ARG A 6 -18.81 -49.19 -6.62
C ARG A 6 -18.71 -48.17 -5.48
N LYS A 7 -17.56 -48.16 -4.78
CA LYS A 7 -17.11 -47.13 -3.81
C LYS A 7 -17.33 -45.69 -4.36
N PRO A 8 -17.70 -44.70 -3.52
CA PRO A 8 -17.50 -43.31 -3.89
C PRO A 8 -16.04 -42.94 -3.63
N SER A 9 -15.23 -42.89 -4.69
CA SER A 9 -13.99 -42.11 -4.70
C SER A 9 -14.36 -40.63 -4.69
N GLY A 10 -14.24 -39.99 -3.52
CA GLY A 10 -14.51 -38.57 -3.37
C GLY A 10 -13.46 -37.73 -4.12
N ARG A 11 -13.74 -37.39 -5.38
CA ARG A 11 -13.11 -36.24 -6.05
C ARG A 11 -13.63 -34.98 -5.38
N CYS A 12 -12.80 -34.33 -4.56
CA CYS A 12 -13.09 -32.97 -4.11
C CYS A 12 -12.85 -32.03 -5.29
N GLN A 13 -13.92 -31.57 -5.95
CA GLN A 13 -13.85 -30.41 -6.84
C GLN A 13 -14.01 -29.15 -5.97
N LEU A 14 -12.91 -28.45 -5.74
CA LEU A 14 -12.94 -27.08 -5.22
C LEU A 14 -13.23 -26.15 -6.40
N VAL A 15 -14.47 -25.67 -6.49
CA VAL A 15 -14.86 -24.62 -7.44
C VAL A 15 -14.62 -23.27 -6.74
N LEU A 16 -13.57 -22.56 -7.13
CA LEU A 16 -13.37 -21.18 -6.72
C LEU A 16 -14.30 -20.29 -7.56
N SER A 17 -15.38 -19.80 -6.95
CA SER A 17 -16.24 -18.79 -7.59
C SER A 17 -15.52 -17.43 -7.54
N VAL A 18 -14.78 -17.13 -8.60
CA VAL A 18 -14.30 -15.76 -8.88
C VAL A 18 -15.45 -15.04 -9.57
N ARG A 19 -16.20 -14.21 -8.83
CA ARG A 19 -17.21 -13.33 -9.44
C ARG A 19 -16.50 -12.18 -10.14
N ASP A 20 -16.65 -12.19 -11.46
CA ASP A 20 -16.62 -11.09 -12.41
C ASP A 20 -15.47 -10.09 -12.24
N TYR A 21 -14.36 -10.33 -12.94
CA TYR A 21 -13.75 -9.45 -13.95
C TYR A 21 -12.57 -10.22 -14.57
N HIS A 22 -12.55 -10.35 -15.90
CA HIS A 22 -11.58 -11.09 -16.75
C HIS A 22 -11.65 -12.64 -16.77
N LEU A 23 -12.79 -13.17 -17.24
CA LEU A 23 -12.98 -14.59 -17.55
C LEU A 23 -12.18 -15.10 -18.77
N ALA A 24 -11.69 -14.24 -19.67
CA ALA A 24 -11.08 -14.69 -20.92
C ALA A 24 -9.69 -15.34 -20.78
N TYR A 25 -8.95 -15.06 -19.70
CA TYR A 25 -7.61 -15.62 -19.48
C TYR A 25 -7.60 -16.81 -18.50
N LEU A 26 -8.69 -16.97 -17.74
CA LEU A 26 -8.86 -18.05 -16.77
C LEU A 26 -9.31 -19.36 -17.43
N GLU A 27 -10.13 -19.29 -18.49
CA GLU A 27 -10.56 -20.47 -19.24
C GLU A 27 -9.40 -21.22 -19.94
N GLU A 28 -8.31 -20.54 -20.29
CA GLU A 28 -7.14 -21.18 -20.91
C GLU A 28 -6.17 -21.82 -19.90
N LEU A 29 -6.18 -21.38 -18.63
CA LEU A 29 -5.21 -21.82 -17.59
C LEU A 29 -5.81 -22.76 -16.54
N GLU A 30 -7.11 -22.72 -16.27
CA GLU A 30 -7.78 -23.73 -15.43
C GLU A 30 -7.57 -25.19 -15.90
N PRO A 31 -7.54 -25.49 -17.21
CA PRO A 31 -7.38 -26.88 -17.66
C PRO A 31 -5.95 -27.41 -17.45
N THR A 32 -4.92 -26.58 -17.35
CA THR A 32 -3.52 -27.05 -17.38
C THR A 32 -2.92 -27.34 -16.01
N ILE A 33 -3.40 -26.68 -14.95
CA ILE A 33 -2.81 -26.80 -13.60
C ILE A 33 -3.23 -28.12 -12.90
N PHE A 34 -4.44 -28.60 -13.18
CA PHE A 34 -5.03 -29.74 -12.46
C PHE A 34 -5.25 -30.98 -13.34
N GLN A 35 -4.81 -30.97 -14.60
CA GLN A 35 -4.94 -32.13 -15.48
C GLN A 35 -3.80 -33.14 -15.30
N GLY A 36 -4.13 -34.43 -15.34
CA GLY A 36 -3.17 -35.53 -15.43
C GLY A 36 -2.54 -35.98 -14.12
N LEU A 37 -2.94 -35.41 -12.97
CA LEU A 37 -2.33 -35.69 -11.69
C LEU A 37 -3.37 -36.17 -10.66
N SER A 38 -3.11 -37.32 -10.03
CA SER A 38 -3.94 -37.85 -8.93
C SER A 38 -3.44 -37.31 -7.60
N TRP A 39 -3.79 -36.07 -7.26
CA TRP A 39 -3.39 -35.46 -6.00
C TRP A 39 -4.39 -35.79 -4.89
N SER A 40 -3.86 -36.11 -3.71
CA SER A 40 -4.62 -36.14 -2.47
C SER A 40 -4.97 -34.72 -1.99
N SER A 41 -6.01 -34.60 -1.16
CA SER A 41 -6.40 -33.31 -0.56
C SER A 41 -5.27 -32.63 0.21
N ASP A 42 -4.37 -33.40 0.82
CA ASP A 42 -3.21 -32.89 1.56
C ASP A 42 -2.16 -32.29 0.62
N GLU A 43 -1.91 -32.91 -0.54
CA GLU A 43 -0.97 -32.41 -1.55
C GLU A 43 -1.47 -31.10 -2.16
N VAL A 44 -2.77 -31.02 -2.46
CA VAL A 44 -3.41 -29.79 -2.93
C VAL A 44 -3.25 -28.67 -1.91
N THR A 45 -3.51 -28.95 -0.62
CA THR A 45 -3.42 -27.95 0.45
C THR A 45 -2.00 -27.46 0.69
N LYS A 46 -1.00 -28.35 0.56
CA LYS A 46 0.42 -28.00 0.71
C LYS A 46 0.94 -27.20 -0.48
N ALA A 47 0.47 -27.52 -1.69
CA ALA A 47 0.92 -26.86 -2.90
C ALA A 47 0.20 -25.52 -3.14
N SER A 48 -1.08 -25.39 -2.75
CA SER A 48 -1.90 -24.22 -3.06
C SER A 48 -1.30 -22.86 -2.66
N PRO A 49 -0.52 -22.71 -1.57
CA PRO A 49 0.13 -21.44 -1.27
C PRO A 49 1.24 -21.10 -2.27
N CYS A 50 1.98 -22.10 -2.77
CA CYS A 50 3.01 -21.90 -3.79
C CYS A 50 2.40 -21.54 -5.15
N TRP A 51 1.29 -22.18 -5.52
CA TRP A 51 0.55 -21.85 -6.73
C TRP A 51 -0.06 -20.45 -6.64
N ALA A 52 -0.67 -20.09 -5.51
CA ALA A 52 -1.18 -18.75 -5.30
C ALA A 52 -0.06 -17.70 -5.39
N LYS A 53 1.11 -17.95 -4.79
CA LYS A 53 2.28 -17.06 -4.91
C LYS A 53 2.79 -16.96 -6.34
N TYR A 54 2.90 -18.07 -7.06
CA TYR A 54 3.33 -18.10 -8.45
C TYR A 54 2.35 -17.32 -9.34
N TYR A 55 1.05 -17.58 -9.19
CA TYR A 55 -0.02 -16.93 -9.95
C TYR A 55 -0.07 -15.42 -9.68
N VAL A 56 0.06 -15.02 -8.42
CA VAL A 56 0.20 -13.61 -7.99
C VAL A 56 1.42 -12.96 -8.62
N SER A 57 2.56 -13.66 -8.71
CA SER A 57 3.78 -13.14 -9.36
C SER A 57 3.65 -13.02 -10.88
N VAL A 58 2.95 -13.96 -11.52
CA VAL A 58 2.73 -13.97 -12.98
C VAL A 58 1.75 -12.86 -13.40
N LEU A 59 0.76 -12.56 -12.55
CA LEU A 59 -0.21 -11.49 -12.79
C LEU A 59 0.20 -10.10 -12.26
N GLY A 60 1.36 -9.98 -11.61
CA GLY A 60 1.80 -8.71 -11.00
C GLY A 60 0.93 -8.23 -9.84
N LEU A 61 0.19 -9.13 -9.20
CA LEU A 61 -0.69 -8.82 -8.07
C LEU A 61 0.13 -8.70 -6.78
N HIS A 62 -0.24 -7.78 -5.89
CA HIS A 62 0.38 -7.64 -4.56
C HIS A 62 -0.51 -8.24 -3.48
N VAL A 63 -0.09 -9.35 -2.87
CA VAL A 63 -0.78 -9.98 -1.73
C VAL A 63 0.04 -9.77 -0.46
N THR A 64 -0.50 -9.02 0.50
CA THR A 64 0.22 -8.69 1.75
C THR A 64 -0.20 -9.51 2.97
N LYS A 65 -1.24 -10.37 2.90
CA LYS A 65 -1.56 -11.33 3.98
C LYS A 65 -2.45 -12.49 3.55
N PHE A 66 -2.11 -13.70 3.99
CA PHE A 66 -3.00 -14.87 4.02
C PHE A 66 -3.54 -15.03 5.45
N SER A 67 -4.55 -14.25 5.81
CA SER A 67 -5.32 -14.50 7.03
C SER A 67 -6.71 -13.89 6.86
N GLY A 68 -7.73 -14.74 6.75
CA GLY A 68 -9.14 -14.33 6.76
C GLY A 68 -9.55 -13.48 5.55
N LEU A 69 -9.93 -14.15 4.46
CA LEU A 69 -10.97 -13.78 3.49
C LEU A 69 -11.13 -12.36 2.91
N ASP A 70 -10.21 -11.43 3.12
CA ASP A 70 -10.20 -10.14 2.41
C ASP A 70 -8.94 -10.03 1.54
N PHE A 71 -9.03 -10.53 0.31
CA PHE A 71 -8.05 -10.23 -0.73
C PHE A 71 -8.30 -8.80 -1.23
N VAL A 72 -7.56 -7.82 -0.70
CA VAL A 72 -7.55 -6.47 -1.28
C VAL A 72 -6.67 -6.51 -2.53
N LEU A 73 -7.31 -6.63 -3.69
CA LEU A 73 -6.65 -6.56 -4.99
C LEU A 73 -6.30 -5.09 -5.28
N PHE A 74 -5.01 -4.74 -5.27
CA PHE A 74 -4.55 -3.44 -5.78
C PHE A 74 -4.52 -3.48 -7.32
N SER A 75 -4.82 -2.36 -7.99
CA SER A 75 -4.85 -2.28 -9.46
C SER A 75 -3.60 -2.85 -10.13
N LEU A 76 -3.83 -3.49 -11.27
CA LEU A 76 -2.82 -4.01 -12.19
C LEU A 76 -1.80 -2.95 -12.64
N ASP A 77 -2.13 -1.66 -12.55
CA ASP A 77 -1.19 -0.58 -12.90
C ASP A 77 -0.10 -0.40 -11.83
N GLY A 78 -0.34 -0.86 -10.60
CA GLY A 78 0.60 -0.90 -9.49
C GLY A 78 0.93 0.46 -8.85
N TRP A 79 0.23 1.52 -9.24
CA TRP A 79 0.41 2.86 -8.67
C TRP A 79 -0.28 3.02 -7.32
N VAL A 80 0.44 3.62 -6.38
CA VAL A 80 -0.11 4.10 -5.11
C VAL A 80 0.09 5.59 -4.97
N TYR A 81 -0.84 6.23 -4.28
CA TYR A 81 -0.81 7.65 -3.96
C TYR A 81 -0.36 7.81 -2.52
N LEU A 82 0.73 8.54 -2.31
CA LEU A 82 1.25 8.90 -1.01
C LEU A 82 0.93 10.36 -0.73
N ASN A 83 -0.07 10.60 0.12
CA ASN A 83 -0.38 11.92 0.66
C ASN A 83 0.40 12.16 1.95
N THR A 84 1.00 13.33 2.10
CA THR A 84 1.76 13.71 3.30
C THR A 84 1.33 15.08 3.79
N ASP A 85 1.32 15.27 5.11
CA ASP A 85 1.14 16.59 5.73
C ASP A 85 1.91 16.68 7.05
N GLY A 86 2.35 17.88 7.37
CA GLY A 86 3.05 18.25 8.58
C GLY A 86 2.21 19.13 9.51
N SER A 87 2.27 18.87 10.82
CA SER A 87 1.67 19.75 11.82
C SER A 87 2.71 20.20 12.82
N VAL A 88 2.93 21.51 12.89
CA VAL A 88 3.85 22.14 13.84
C VAL A 88 3.10 23.12 14.74
N LYS A 89 3.32 23.00 16.04
CA LYS A 89 2.83 23.88 17.11
C LYS A 89 4.04 24.39 17.87
N SER A 90 4.60 25.51 17.42
CA SER A 90 5.87 26.06 17.94
C SER A 90 5.81 26.39 19.44
N LEU A 91 4.66 26.87 19.93
CA LEU A 91 4.45 27.16 21.36
C LEU A 91 4.53 25.90 22.24
N ASP A 92 4.05 24.77 21.72
CA ASP A 92 4.00 23.51 22.45
C ASP A 92 5.28 22.67 22.25
N MET A 93 6.23 23.17 21.44
CA MET A 93 7.40 22.44 20.95
C MET A 93 7.01 21.08 20.38
N PHE A 94 5.96 21.07 19.57
CA PHE A 94 5.34 19.86 19.05
C PHE A 94 5.26 19.90 17.54
N ALA A 95 5.81 18.88 16.90
CA ALA A 95 5.72 18.62 15.49
C ALA A 95 5.33 17.17 15.24
N ALA A 96 4.53 16.94 14.22
CA ALA A 96 4.15 15.62 13.76
C ALA A 96 4.08 15.58 12.23
N ALA A 97 4.25 14.39 11.67
CA ALA A 97 4.00 14.12 10.26
C ALA A 97 2.91 13.05 10.13
N GLY A 98 1.88 13.36 9.34
CA GLY A 98 0.84 12.43 8.92
C GLY A 98 1.08 12.02 7.49
N ARG A 99 0.71 10.78 7.18
CA ARG A 99 0.78 10.26 5.81
C ARG A 99 -0.29 9.23 5.56
N LEU A 100 -0.70 9.14 4.30
CA LEU A 100 -1.75 8.25 3.83
C LEU A 100 -1.32 7.64 2.50
N LEU A 101 -1.27 6.31 2.45
CA LEU A 101 -1.19 5.56 1.20
C LEU A 101 -2.58 5.20 0.74
N ARG A 102 -2.86 5.48 -0.53
CA ARG A 102 -4.09 5.15 -1.23
C ARG A 102 -3.79 4.37 -2.51
N ASP A 103 -4.74 3.59 -2.96
CA ASP A 103 -4.65 2.94 -4.26
C ASP A 103 -5.12 3.88 -5.39
N HIS A 104 -5.14 3.36 -6.62
CA HIS A 104 -5.63 4.05 -7.81
C HIS A 104 -7.09 4.54 -7.76
N ASN A 105 -7.95 3.92 -6.95
CA ASN A 105 -9.34 4.36 -6.76
C ASN A 105 -9.45 5.46 -5.69
N GLY A 106 -8.33 5.80 -5.05
CA GLY A 106 -8.30 6.68 -3.89
C GLY A 106 -8.67 5.96 -2.59
N ASP A 107 -8.78 4.63 -2.60
CA ASP A 107 -9.10 3.87 -1.40
C ASP A 107 -7.92 3.82 -0.44
N TRP A 108 -8.22 4.01 0.83
CA TRP A 108 -7.25 3.94 1.92
C TRP A 108 -6.59 2.56 1.98
N ILE A 109 -5.28 2.52 1.78
CA ILE A 109 -4.44 1.33 2.02
C ILE A 109 -3.96 1.34 3.46
N VAL A 110 -3.36 2.46 3.89
CA VAL A 110 -2.84 2.63 5.24
C VAL A 110 -2.54 4.09 5.56
N GLY A 111 -2.83 4.53 6.77
CA GLY A 111 -2.46 5.85 7.28
C GLY A 111 -1.59 5.73 8.52
N PHE A 112 -0.70 6.71 8.70
CA PHE A 112 0.21 6.75 9.83
C PHE A 112 0.50 8.17 10.30
N THR A 113 0.82 8.27 11.58
CA THR A 113 1.38 9.47 12.21
C THR A 113 2.70 9.17 12.89
N ARG A 114 3.56 10.19 12.94
CA ARG A 114 4.78 10.16 13.74
C ARG A 114 4.97 11.48 14.45
N TYR A 115 5.23 11.41 15.76
CA TYR A 115 5.73 12.56 16.52
C TYR A 115 7.19 12.82 16.17
N LEU A 116 7.53 14.09 15.92
CA LEU A 116 8.84 14.54 15.46
C LEU A 116 9.58 15.41 16.48
N GLY A 117 8.98 15.68 17.65
CA GLY A 117 9.59 16.58 18.61
C GLY A 117 9.34 18.03 18.25
N ASN A 118 10.42 18.82 18.13
CA ASN A 118 10.40 20.19 17.68
C ASN A 118 11.14 20.27 16.34
N CYS A 119 10.46 20.69 15.27
CA CYS A 119 11.07 20.89 13.96
C CYS A 119 10.30 21.96 13.18
N GLU A 120 10.87 22.42 12.08
CA GLU A 120 10.20 23.35 11.18
C GLU A 120 9.13 22.64 10.35
N VAL A 121 8.25 23.44 9.72
CA VAL A 121 7.18 22.92 8.87
C VAL A 121 7.77 22.09 7.72
N ILE A 122 8.81 22.60 7.06
CA ILE A 122 9.48 21.91 5.97
C ILE A 122 10.08 20.56 6.41
N ASP A 123 10.68 20.50 7.60
CA ASP A 123 11.19 19.24 8.14
C ASP A 123 10.07 18.22 8.32
N SER A 124 8.92 18.64 8.84
CA SER A 124 7.79 17.75 9.08
C SER A 124 7.23 17.15 7.79
N GLU A 125 7.16 17.95 6.72
CA GLU A 125 6.77 17.48 5.37
C GLU A 125 7.77 16.48 4.81
N LEU A 126 9.07 16.81 4.84
CA LEU A 126 10.13 15.94 4.32
C LEU A 126 10.18 14.61 5.10
N TRP A 127 9.97 14.64 6.42
CA TRP A 127 9.83 13.43 7.22
C TRP A 127 8.59 12.60 6.87
N GLY A 128 7.48 13.26 6.51
CA GLY A 128 6.27 12.63 5.99
C GLY A 128 6.56 11.84 4.71
N ILE A 129 7.19 12.50 3.73
CA ILE A 129 7.59 11.92 2.44
C ILE A 129 8.55 10.75 2.63
N LEU A 130 9.63 10.94 3.40
CA LEU A 130 10.66 9.93 3.60
C LEU A 130 10.07 8.62 4.16
N HIS A 131 9.30 8.73 5.22
CA HIS A 131 8.75 7.53 5.84
C HIS A 131 7.56 6.95 5.06
N GLY A 132 6.82 7.76 4.32
CA GLY A 132 5.79 7.28 3.40
C GLY A 132 6.39 6.42 2.29
N LEU A 133 7.50 6.88 1.70
CA LEU A 133 8.26 6.11 0.70
C LEU A 133 8.82 4.82 1.28
N GLN A 134 9.38 4.86 2.50
CA GLN A 134 9.87 3.67 3.16
C GLN A 134 8.76 2.61 3.29
N ILE A 135 7.57 3.01 3.72
CA ILE A 135 6.45 2.08 3.88
C ILE A 135 5.93 1.57 2.53
N ALA A 136 5.91 2.43 1.51
CA ALA A 136 5.52 2.00 0.16
C ALA A 136 6.46 0.89 -0.33
N LEU A 137 7.78 1.09 -0.22
CA LEU A 137 8.79 0.10 -0.58
C LEU A 137 8.75 -1.16 0.30
N ASP A 138 8.57 -1.02 1.61
CA ASP A 138 8.44 -2.16 2.54
C ASP A 138 7.22 -3.03 2.19
N ARG A 139 6.17 -2.42 1.63
CA ARG A 139 4.99 -3.11 1.08
C ARG A 139 5.14 -3.52 -0.38
N SER A 140 6.35 -3.38 -0.92
CA SER A 140 6.73 -3.72 -2.29
C SER A 140 6.04 -2.89 -3.39
N PHE A 141 5.46 -1.72 -3.06
CA PHE A 141 4.97 -0.79 -4.06
C PHE A 141 6.15 -0.11 -4.76
N GLN A 142 6.20 -0.27 -6.08
CA GLN A 142 7.30 0.21 -6.92
C GLN A 142 6.96 1.47 -7.72
N LYS A 143 5.67 1.86 -7.77
CA LYS A 143 5.19 3.04 -8.49
C LYS A 143 4.41 3.94 -7.55
N VAL A 144 4.92 5.16 -7.30
CA VAL A 144 4.36 6.05 -6.26
C VAL A 144 4.13 7.46 -6.79
N ILE A 145 2.92 7.98 -6.64
CA ILE A 145 2.62 9.41 -6.82
C ILE A 145 2.60 10.06 -5.44
N ILE A 146 3.55 10.95 -5.19
CA ILE A 146 3.70 11.66 -3.92
C ILE A 146 2.98 13.00 -4.05
N GLN A 147 2.14 13.28 -3.08
CA GLN A 147 1.28 14.46 -3.03
C GLN A 147 1.44 15.18 -1.69
N THR A 148 1.86 16.43 -1.73
CA THR A 148 1.99 17.33 -0.58
C THR A 148 1.37 18.68 -0.95
N ASP A 149 0.81 19.39 0.03
CA ASP A 149 0.35 20.77 -0.10
C ASP A 149 1.42 21.80 0.26
N ASN A 150 2.67 21.34 0.44
CA ASN A 150 3.82 22.19 0.66
C ASN A 150 4.67 22.32 -0.62
N LEU A 151 4.58 23.49 -1.26
CA LEU A 151 5.32 23.78 -2.49
C LEU A 151 6.84 23.82 -2.28
N GLU A 152 7.30 24.32 -1.12
CA GLU A 152 8.73 24.35 -0.78
C GLU A 152 9.33 22.94 -0.74
N ALA A 153 8.58 21.94 -0.22
CA ALA A 153 9.02 20.55 -0.24
C ALA A 153 9.12 19.98 -1.67
N VAL A 154 8.20 20.35 -2.55
CA VAL A 154 8.21 19.97 -3.97
C VAL A 154 9.42 20.55 -4.68
N ASP A 155 9.66 21.85 -4.53
CA ASP A 155 10.77 22.56 -5.15
C ASP A 155 12.12 22.02 -4.65
N LEU A 156 12.28 21.84 -3.32
CA LEU A 156 13.52 21.33 -2.73
C LEU A 156 13.90 19.93 -3.20
N ILE A 157 12.92 19.06 -3.44
CA ILE A 157 13.18 17.71 -3.94
C ILE A 157 13.53 17.79 -5.43
N HIS A 158 12.75 18.51 -6.25
CA HIS A 158 12.94 18.61 -7.70
C HIS A 158 14.25 19.31 -8.09
N GLU A 159 14.55 20.47 -7.50
CA GLU A 159 15.79 21.22 -7.77
C GLU A 159 17.03 20.37 -7.48
N ARG A 160 16.95 19.55 -6.42
CA ARG A 160 18.09 18.77 -5.93
C ARG A 160 18.11 17.33 -6.43
N VAL A 161 17.23 16.96 -7.37
CA VAL A 161 17.42 15.75 -8.18
C VAL A 161 18.71 15.85 -8.99
N TYR A 162 19.12 17.07 -9.34
CA TYR A 162 20.25 17.35 -10.23
C TYR A 162 21.52 17.87 -9.51
N GLU A 163 21.38 18.34 -8.27
CA GLU A 163 22.49 18.88 -7.46
C GLU A 163 22.64 18.15 -6.10
N CYS A 164 23.86 18.04 -5.59
CA CYS A 164 24.13 17.44 -4.28
C CYS A 164 23.46 18.25 -3.16
N SER A 165 22.33 17.77 -2.63
CA SER A 165 21.61 18.44 -1.55
C SER A 165 22.40 18.51 -0.24
N ASN A 166 22.56 19.71 0.34
CA ASN A 166 23.09 19.90 1.69
C ASN A 166 22.12 19.40 2.79
N PHE A 167 20.84 19.18 2.47
CA PHE A 167 19.87 18.61 3.42
C PHE A 167 19.99 17.08 3.45
N ALA A 168 20.36 16.54 4.61
CA ALA A 168 20.48 15.10 4.82
C ALA A 168 19.15 14.35 4.56
N LEU A 169 18.01 14.96 4.91
CA LEU A 169 16.69 14.39 4.66
C LEU A 169 16.39 14.27 3.17
N VAL A 170 16.61 15.33 2.40
CA VAL A 170 16.41 15.33 0.94
C VAL A 170 17.31 14.27 0.29
N ARG A 171 18.59 14.19 0.65
CA ARG A 171 19.48 13.13 0.12
C ARG A 171 18.93 11.73 0.39
N ARG A 172 18.35 11.51 1.58
CA ARG A 172 17.76 10.23 1.93
C ARG A 172 16.48 9.97 1.14
N ILE A 173 15.60 10.96 0.98
CA ILE A 173 14.40 10.86 0.11
C ILE A 173 14.82 10.47 -1.31
N LEU A 174 15.78 11.18 -1.90
CA LEU A 174 16.30 10.88 -3.23
C LEU A 174 16.86 9.46 -3.35
N SER A 175 17.52 8.93 -2.30
CA SER A 175 17.97 7.53 -2.31
C SER A 175 16.81 6.51 -2.34
N PHE A 176 15.69 6.81 -1.68
CA PHE A 176 14.49 5.96 -1.70
C PHE A 176 13.76 6.07 -3.05
N LEU A 177 13.72 7.27 -3.65
CA LEU A 177 13.15 7.47 -4.98
C LEU A 177 13.91 6.67 -6.05
N LYS A 178 15.24 6.54 -5.94
CA LYS A 178 16.05 5.68 -6.82
C LYS A 178 15.71 4.19 -6.73
N LEU A 179 15.13 3.75 -5.61
CA LEU A 179 14.68 2.37 -5.42
C LEU A 179 13.27 2.15 -5.98
N SER A 180 12.52 3.21 -6.24
CA SER A 180 11.18 3.14 -6.83
C SER A 180 11.30 3.08 -8.35
N SER A 181 10.64 2.12 -8.99
CA SER A 181 10.66 1.99 -10.46
C SER A 181 10.14 3.24 -11.19
N HIS A 182 9.07 3.83 -10.67
CA HIS A 182 8.46 5.04 -11.19
C HIS A 182 7.99 5.89 -10.02
N TRP A 183 8.18 7.20 -10.12
CA TRP A 183 7.66 8.12 -9.13
C TRP A 183 7.29 9.44 -9.79
N ASN A 184 6.34 10.12 -9.19
CA ASN A 184 6.04 11.52 -9.50
C ASN A 184 5.81 12.26 -8.19
N LEU A 185 6.32 13.49 -8.08
CA LEU A 185 6.09 14.37 -6.94
C LEU A 185 5.33 15.59 -7.43
N GLN A 186 4.17 15.84 -6.85
CA GLN A 186 3.30 16.94 -7.23
C GLN A 186 2.76 17.69 -6.00
N HIS A 187 2.64 19.00 -6.17
CA HIS A 187 1.89 19.83 -5.25
C HIS A 187 0.39 19.61 -5.46
N ILE A 188 -0.37 19.51 -4.38
CA ILE A 188 -1.84 19.49 -4.40
C ILE A 188 -2.39 20.61 -3.50
N PRO A 189 -3.57 21.17 -3.79
CA PRO A 189 -4.22 22.11 -2.88
C PRO A 189 -4.50 21.46 -1.51
N ARG A 190 -4.46 22.25 -0.44
CA ARG A 190 -4.70 21.77 0.94
C ARG A 190 -6.08 21.12 1.11
N GLU A 191 -7.07 21.61 0.37
CA GLU A 191 -8.41 21.05 0.32
C GLU A 191 -8.47 19.63 -0.25
N ASP A 192 -7.51 19.24 -1.09
CA ASP A 192 -7.41 17.89 -1.64
C ASP A 192 -6.57 16.98 -0.72
N ASN A 193 -5.80 17.57 0.20
CA ASN A 193 -4.98 16.88 1.20
C ASN A 193 -5.66 16.71 2.57
N ARG A 194 -6.98 16.96 2.67
CA ARG A 194 -7.74 16.99 3.94
C ARG A 194 -7.57 15.75 4.81
N ILE A 195 -7.45 14.57 4.21
CA ILE A 195 -7.33 13.33 4.99
C ILE A 195 -5.97 13.27 5.69
N ALA A 196 -4.87 13.61 5.00
CA ALA A 196 -3.54 13.67 5.61
C ALA A 196 -3.47 14.75 6.70
N ASP A 197 -4.07 15.92 6.45
CA ASP A 197 -4.20 17.00 7.44
C ASP A 197 -4.97 16.56 8.68
N LYS A 198 -6.04 15.78 8.48
CA LYS A 198 -6.79 15.25 9.60
C LYS A 198 -5.99 14.20 10.38
N ILE A 199 -5.33 13.27 9.69
CA ILE A 199 -4.47 12.24 10.29
C ILE A 199 -3.44 12.89 11.20
N VAL A 200 -2.68 13.88 10.70
CA VAL A 200 -1.61 14.50 11.50
C VAL A 200 -2.18 15.27 12.70
N LYS A 201 -3.34 15.93 12.57
CA LYS A 201 -3.98 16.66 13.66
C LYS A 201 -4.57 15.77 14.75
N LEU A 202 -4.88 14.52 14.43
CA LEU A 202 -5.29 13.51 15.43
C LEU A 202 -4.11 13.07 16.30
N ARG A 203 -2.86 13.35 15.89
CA ARG A 203 -1.69 13.09 16.73
C ARG A 203 -1.66 14.04 17.94
N GLN A 204 -1.91 13.49 19.12
CA GLN A 204 -1.79 14.20 20.40
C GLN A 204 -0.63 13.68 21.26
N GLY A 205 -0.31 12.39 21.14
CA GLY A 205 0.73 11.74 21.92
C GLY A 205 2.14 12.13 21.48
N ARG A 206 3.02 12.33 22.47
CA ARG A 206 4.48 12.55 22.29
C ARG A 206 5.27 11.24 22.25
N GLU A 207 4.58 10.10 22.18
CA GLU A 207 5.24 8.81 22.08
C GLU A 207 6.12 8.76 20.84
N PRO A 208 7.38 8.28 20.95
CA PRO A 208 8.24 8.15 19.80
C PRO A 208 7.74 7.05 18.87
N GLY A 209 8.11 7.15 17.59
CA GLY A 209 7.86 6.12 16.60
C GLY A 209 6.61 6.34 15.76
N LEU A 210 6.34 5.34 14.92
CA LEU A 210 5.27 5.35 13.94
C LEU A 210 4.01 4.72 14.52
N LEU A 211 2.88 5.43 14.46
CA LEU A 211 1.57 4.87 14.82
C LEU A 211 0.74 4.65 13.57
N LEU A 212 0.06 3.51 13.50
CA LEU A 212 -0.96 3.20 12.51
C LEU A 212 -2.25 3.91 12.90
N ASP A 213 -2.89 4.54 11.93
CA ASP A 213 -4.19 5.19 12.11
C ASP A 213 -5.32 4.28 11.61
N ASP A 214 -6.39 4.20 12.40
CA ASP A 214 -7.59 3.45 12.04
C ASP A 214 -8.43 4.23 11.02
N LYS A 215 -8.69 3.61 9.86
CA LYS A 215 -9.45 4.22 8.76
C LYS A 215 -10.81 4.73 9.23
N ASN A 216 -11.58 3.90 9.92
CA ASN A 216 -12.96 4.23 10.29
C ASN A 216 -13.00 5.38 11.29
N TYR A 217 -12.09 5.37 12.27
CA TYR A 217 -11.94 6.46 13.22
C TYR A 217 -11.59 7.77 12.52
N VAL A 218 -10.59 7.80 11.64
CA VAL A 218 -10.20 9.02 10.91
C VAL A 218 -11.36 9.54 10.07
N MET A 219 -12.01 8.65 9.31
CA MET A 219 -13.12 9.01 8.43
C MET A 219 -14.35 9.50 9.20
N SER A 220 -14.57 9.08 10.46
CA SER A 220 -15.69 9.58 11.29
C SER A 220 -15.64 11.10 11.55
N PHE A 221 -14.48 11.74 11.38
CA PHE A 221 -14.33 13.19 11.53
C PHE A 221 -14.30 13.94 10.21
N ILE A 222 -14.37 13.23 9.09
CA ILE A 222 -14.41 13.80 7.76
C ILE A 222 -15.86 13.65 7.33
N ASN A 223 -16.63 14.74 7.42
CA ASN A 223 -18.03 14.80 6.98
C ASN A 223 -18.12 14.63 5.46
N ILE A 224 -17.93 13.40 4.96
CA ILE A 224 -18.20 12.99 3.59
C ILE A 224 -19.49 12.18 3.60
#